data_AF-A0A9Q9P8A4-F1
#
_entry.id   AF-A0A9Q9P8A4-F1
#
_cell.length_a   1.000
_cell.length_b   1.000
_cell.length_c   1.000
_cell.angle_alpha   90.00
_cell.angle_beta   90.00
_cell.angle_gamma   90.00
#
_symmetry.space_group_name_H-M   'P 1'
#
loop_
_entity.id
_entity.type
_entity.pdbx_description
1 polymer ?
#
loop_
_entity_poly.entity_id
_entity_poly.type
_entity_poly.pdbx_seq_one_letter_code
_entity_poly.pdbx_strand_id
1 'polypeptide(L)'
;MSTDTRPTTARRTLRIALASTAAVSALLLTAGCSAMQDIVPNKTPQKHFDAYSDAPRSGESEDLAFFMPKWVPEDAEDIDVRLHVSQPGYVIGFASKDGVDVDDCTPVDESYGGTAMTADFLPEELPTKGLVTCGDGRAVTEIDGRWYGWTTKDAIPGQDDTQTMHGTEH
;
A
#
# COMPACT_ATOMS: atom_id res chain seq x y z
N MET A 1 78.93 5.05 26.11
CA MET A 1 79.45 6.30 26.69
C MET A 1 78.66 7.44 26.08
N SER A 2 78.08 8.40 26.77
CA SER A 2 77.67 8.60 28.16
C SER A 2 76.59 9.69 28.08
N THR A 3 75.62 9.60 28.98
CA THR A 3 74.55 10.57 29.25
C THR A 3 75.05 12.00 29.51
N ASP A 4 74.29 13.00 29.05
CA ASP A 4 73.70 14.14 29.81
C ASP A 4 73.15 15.16 28.77
N THR A 5 71.95 15.72 28.83
CA THR A 5 71.53 16.73 29.82
C THR A 5 70.04 17.03 29.63
N ARG A 6 69.25 16.98 30.71
CA ARG A 6 67.96 17.71 30.82
C ARG A 6 68.24 19.07 31.48
N PRO A 7 67.46 20.10 31.12
CA PRO A 7 66.86 20.90 32.19
C PRO A 7 65.37 21.18 32.01
N THR A 8 64.63 20.86 33.08
CA THR A 8 63.63 21.68 33.81
C THR A 8 62.54 22.48 33.05
N THR A 9 61.32 21.97 33.20
CA THR A 9 60.12 22.62 33.76
C THR A 9 59.96 24.14 33.61
N ALA A 10 58.97 24.57 32.83
CA ALA A 10 58.34 25.89 32.96
C ALA A 10 56.80 25.78 32.88
N ARG A 11 56.16 26.55 33.75
CA ARG A 11 54.74 26.53 34.12
C ARG A 11 53.80 26.98 32.99
N ARG A 12 52.71 26.22 32.87
CA ARG A 12 51.29 26.66 32.79
C ARG A 12 51.05 28.16 32.49
N THR A 13 50.55 28.45 31.29
CA THR A 13 49.55 29.50 31.08
C THR A 13 48.57 29.06 30.01
N LEU A 14 47.34 28.86 30.48
CA LEU A 14 46.11 28.67 29.74
C LEU A 14 45.94 29.85 28.75
N ARG A 15 45.80 29.57 27.46
CA ARG A 15 45.18 30.52 26.52
C ARG A 15 43.92 29.87 25.98
N ILE A 16 42.81 30.21 26.63
CA ILE A 16 41.48 30.08 26.07
C ILE A 16 41.42 31.05 24.89
N ALA A 17 41.23 30.52 23.68
CA ALA A 17 40.73 31.29 22.56
C ALA A 17 39.47 30.57 22.07
N LEU A 18 38.32 31.12 22.45
CA LEU A 18 37.05 30.84 21.79
C LEU A 18 37.18 31.32 20.33
N ALA A 19 36.92 30.42 19.40
CA ALA A 19 36.44 30.79 18.07
C ALA A 19 35.32 29.83 17.72
N SER A 20 34.10 30.29 18.00
CA SER A 20 32.83 29.75 17.55
C SER A 20 32.74 29.91 16.03
N THR A 21 32.54 28.82 15.30
CA THR A 21 32.07 28.89 13.91
C THR A 21 31.33 27.60 13.51
N ALA A 22 30.10 27.81 13.06
CA ALA A 22 29.32 26.98 12.15
C ALA A 22 28.83 25.60 12.64
N ALA A 23 27.69 25.62 13.34
CA ALA A 23 26.59 24.74 12.92
C ALA A 23 26.21 25.12 11.48
N VAL A 24 26.15 24.17 10.54
CA VAL A 24 25.01 23.83 9.64
C VAL A 24 25.43 22.59 8.80
N SER A 25 24.46 21.69 8.57
CA SER A 25 24.34 20.84 7.36
C SER A 25 24.90 19.42 7.42
N ALA A 26 24.18 18.50 8.07
CA ALA A 26 24.18 17.08 7.67
C ALA A 26 22.90 16.37 8.14
N LEU A 27 21.72 16.91 7.78
CA LEU A 27 20.41 16.27 8.03
C LEU A 27 19.53 16.44 6.80
N LEU A 28 19.94 15.97 5.61
CA LEU A 28 19.10 15.99 4.40
C LEU A 28 19.39 14.84 3.42
N LEU A 29 19.67 13.61 3.90
CA LEU A 29 19.92 12.47 2.99
C LEU A 29 19.09 11.21 3.26
N THR A 30 18.03 11.27 4.09
CA THR A 30 17.15 10.11 4.30
C THR A 30 15.75 10.26 3.71
N ALA A 31 15.45 11.36 3.01
CA ALA A 31 14.21 11.54 2.26
C ALA A 31 14.53 11.58 0.76
N GLY A 32 14.61 10.43 0.09
CA GLY A 32 14.97 10.43 -1.33
C GLY A 32 14.97 9.12 -2.10
N CYS A 33 14.43 8.02 -1.56
CA CYS A 33 14.31 6.76 -2.32
C CYS A 33 12.88 6.24 -2.49
N SER A 34 11.85 7.06 -2.20
CA SER A 34 10.45 6.64 -2.37
C SER A 34 9.83 7.06 -3.72
N ALA A 35 10.55 7.83 -4.55
CA ALA A 35 9.98 8.50 -5.73
C ALA A 35 10.52 7.97 -7.08
N MET A 36 11.08 6.76 -7.12
CA MET A 36 11.54 6.14 -8.38
C MET A 36 11.01 4.71 -8.52
N GLN A 37 9.69 4.54 -8.61
CA GLN A 37 9.12 3.28 -9.15
C GLN A 37 8.13 3.47 -10.32
N ASP A 38 7.71 4.69 -10.64
CA ASP A 38 6.60 4.93 -11.60
C ASP A 38 7.00 5.23 -13.05
N ILE A 39 8.10 4.66 -13.54
CA ILE A 39 8.39 4.69 -14.99
C ILE A 39 8.75 3.29 -15.48
N VAL A 40 7.82 2.35 -15.28
CA VAL A 40 7.75 1.15 -16.12
C VAL A 40 6.46 1.24 -16.92
N PRO A 41 6.51 1.59 -18.23
CA PRO A 41 5.33 1.81 -19.08
C PRO A 41 4.36 0.63 -19.23
N ASN A 42 4.62 -0.51 -18.57
CA ASN A 42 3.84 -1.75 -18.65
C ASN A 42 3.57 -2.38 -17.28
N LYS A 43 3.93 -1.74 -16.16
CA LYS A 43 3.47 -2.21 -14.85
C LYS A 43 2.06 -1.67 -14.61
N THR A 44 1.11 -2.60 -14.55
CA THR A 44 -0.25 -2.35 -14.10
C THR A 44 -0.21 -1.53 -12.80
N PRO A 45 -0.95 -0.40 -12.69
CA PRO A 45 -0.73 0.52 -11.59
C PRO A 45 -1.25 -0.11 -10.30
N GLN A 46 -0.31 -0.29 -9.36
CA GLN A 46 -0.54 -0.79 -8.02
C GLN A 46 -0.09 0.31 -7.07
N LYS A 47 -0.89 0.61 -6.05
CA LYS A 47 -0.65 1.73 -5.15
C LYS A 47 -0.90 1.29 -3.72
N HIS A 48 -0.06 1.82 -2.83
CA HIS A 48 -0.16 1.63 -1.40
C HIS A 48 -0.63 2.93 -0.73
N PHE A 49 -1.44 2.81 0.31
CA PHE A 49 -1.88 3.89 1.18
C PHE A 49 -1.73 3.45 2.64
N ASP A 50 -1.15 4.32 3.49
CA ASP A 50 -0.96 3.99 4.90
C ASP A 50 -2.31 3.89 5.63
N ALA A 51 -3.26 4.79 5.30
CA ALA A 51 -4.59 4.81 5.90
C ALA A 51 -5.71 5.14 4.89
N TYR A 52 -6.96 4.82 5.26
CA TYR A 52 -8.17 5.14 4.50
C TYR A 52 -8.24 6.61 4.06
N SER A 53 -7.82 7.54 4.93
CA SER A 53 -7.85 8.98 4.64
C SER A 53 -6.90 9.42 3.52
N ASP A 54 -5.89 8.61 3.20
CA ASP A 54 -4.89 8.92 2.18
C ASP A 54 -5.33 8.47 0.78
N ALA A 55 -6.36 7.63 0.72
CA ALA A 55 -6.93 7.14 -0.54
C ALA A 55 -7.92 8.15 -1.15
N PRO A 56 -7.89 8.36 -2.48
CA PRO A 56 -8.88 9.19 -3.16
C PRO A 56 -10.31 8.70 -2.91
N ARG A 57 -11.23 9.65 -2.70
CA ARG A 57 -12.66 9.38 -2.53
C ARG A 57 -13.41 9.64 -3.83
N SER A 58 -14.44 8.81 -4.09
CA SER A 58 -15.26 8.96 -5.29
C SER A 58 -15.85 10.36 -5.38
N GLY A 59 -15.62 11.04 -6.51
CA GLY A 59 -16.13 12.38 -6.79
C GLY A 59 -15.18 13.56 -6.54
N GLU A 60 -13.96 13.35 -6.03
CA GLU A 60 -13.03 14.44 -5.68
C GLU A 60 -11.72 14.51 -6.49
N SER A 61 -11.50 13.65 -7.50
CA SER A 61 -10.24 13.59 -8.25
C SER A 61 -10.45 13.35 -9.76
N GLU A 62 -9.63 13.98 -10.59
CA GLU A 62 -9.55 13.74 -12.05
C GLU A 62 -8.89 12.38 -12.38
N ASP A 63 -8.15 11.79 -11.43
CA ASP A 63 -7.60 10.42 -11.51
C ASP A 63 -8.60 9.40 -10.95
N LEU A 64 -9.63 9.13 -11.75
CA LEU A 64 -10.86 8.39 -11.42
C LEU A 64 -10.71 6.88 -11.09
N ALA A 65 -9.50 6.38 -10.87
CA ALA A 65 -9.24 4.94 -10.91
C ALA A 65 -9.06 4.31 -9.50
N PHE A 66 -8.54 5.04 -8.51
CA PHE A 66 -8.17 4.52 -7.19
C PHE A 66 -9.16 4.90 -6.08
N PHE A 67 -10.47 4.78 -6.33
CA PHE A 67 -11.45 5.07 -5.30
C PHE A 67 -11.61 3.91 -4.32
N MET A 68 -11.78 4.27 -3.05
CA MET A 68 -12.08 3.31 -2.00
C MET A 68 -13.52 2.82 -2.11
N PRO A 69 -13.78 1.50 -2.21
CA PRO A 69 -15.14 0.96 -2.18
C PRO A 69 -15.86 1.29 -0.87
N LYS A 70 -17.19 1.42 -0.92
CA LYS A 70 -18.01 1.80 0.26
C LYS A 70 -17.96 0.81 1.41
N TRP A 71 -17.72 -0.47 1.11
CA TRP A 71 -17.63 -1.54 2.11
C TRP A 71 -16.28 -1.57 2.82
N VAL A 72 -15.28 -0.81 2.36
CA VAL A 72 -14.01 -0.67 3.09
C VAL A 72 -14.25 0.28 4.26
N PRO A 73 -13.95 -0.15 5.50
CA PRO A 73 -14.20 0.64 6.70
C PRO A 73 -13.20 1.81 6.82
N GLU A 74 -13.60 2.85 7.56
CA GLU A 74 -12.76 4.05 7.76
C GLU A 74 -11.50 3.79 8.58
N ASP A 75 -11.46 2.70 9.35
CA ASP A 75 -10.29 2.26 10.13
C ASP A 75 -9.31 1.41 9.30
N ALA A 76 -9.53 1.27 7.99
CA ALA A 76 -8.63 0.52 7.13
C ALA A 76 -7.23 1.15 7.09
N GLU A 77 -6.22 0.31 7.30
CA GLU A 77 -4.80 0.62 7.30
C GLU A 77 -4.05 -0.31 6.35
N ASP A 78 -2.83 0.09 5.96
CA ASP A 78 -1.93 -0.72 5.13
C ASP A 78 -2.66 -1.18 3.85
N ILE A 79 -3.21 -0.23 3.09
CA ILE A 79 -4.13 -0.52 2.00
C ILE A 79 -3.37 -0.64 0.69
N ASP A 80 -3.46 -1.80 0.04
CA ASP A 80 -2.92 -2.00 -1.29
C ASP A 80 -4.04 -2.12 -2.33
N VAL A 81 -3.90 -1.41 -3.44
CA VAL A 81 -4.86 -1.43 -4.55
C VAL A 81 -4.14 -1.71 -5.85
N ARG A 82 -4.67 -2.63 -6.67
CA ARG A 82 -4.24 -2.86 -8.06
C ARG A 82 -5.43 -2.66 -8.99
N LEU A 83 -5.22 -1.91 -10.07
CA LEU A 83 -6.24 -1.67 -11.10
C LEU A 83 -5.82 -2.27 -12.43
N HIS A 84 -6.76 -2.79 -13.22
CA HIS A 84 -6.46 -3.19 -14.59
C HIS A 84 -6.29 -1.95 -15.49
N VAL A 85 -5.32 -1.99 -16.41
CA VAL A 85 -4.91 -0.83 -17.23
C VAL A 85 -5.95 -0.38 -18.26
N SER A 86 -6.87 -1.27 -18.66
CA SER A 86 -7.77 -1.02 -19.79
C SER A 86 -9.14 -1.69 -19.67
N GLN A 87 -9.43 -2.34 -18.53
CA GLN A 87 -10.69 -3.03 -18.28
C GLN A 87 -11.11 -2.76 -16.83
N PRO A 88 -12.38 -2.97 -16.48
CA PRO A 88 -12.84 -2.90 -15.11
C PRO A 88 -12.28 -4.10 -14.33
N GLY A 89 -11.11 -3.92 -13.72
CA GLY A 89 -10.45 -4.91 -12.89
C GLY A 89 -9.82 -4.24 -11.67
N TYR A 90 -10.07 -4.80 -10.50
CA TYR A 90 -9.70 -4.20 -9.23
C TYR A 90 -9.37 -5.28 -8.21
N VAL A 91 -8.26 -5.12 -7.52
CA VAL A 91 -7.87 -5.95 -6.38
C VAL A 91 -7.49 -5.01 -5.25
N ILE A 92 -7.94 -5.31 -4.04
CA ILE A 92 -7.62 -4.58 -2.83
C ILE A 92 -7.31 -5.52 -1.68
N GLY A 93 -6.35 -5.13 -0.86
CA GLY A 93 -6.05 -5.74 0.43
C GLY A 93 -5.86 -4.66 1.50
N PHE A 94 -6.32 -4.90 2.72
CA PHE A 94 -6.13 -3.97 3.85
C PHE A 94 -6.29 -4.65 5.20
N ALA A 95 -5.66 -4.08 6.22
CA ALA A 95 -5.94 -4.41 7.61
C ALA A 95 -7.08 -3.52 8.13
N SER A 96 -7.94 -4.07 8.98
CA SER A 96 -8.95 -3.30 9.71
C SER A 96 -9.14 -3.96 11.06
N LYS A 97 -9.25 -3.14 12.11
CA LYS A 97 -9.45 -3.62 13.48
C LYS A 97 -10.89 -4.04 13.71
N ASP A 98 -11.82 -3.27 13.16
CA ASP A 98 -13.25 -3.50 13.31
C ASP A 98 -13.77 -4.49 12.25
N GLY A 99 -13.02 -4.66 11.16
CA GLY A 99 -13.35 -5.55 10.05
C GLY A 99 -14.35 -4.94 9.07
N VAL A 100 -14.66 -5.69 8.01
CA VAL A 100 -15.74 -5.31 7.08
C VAL A 100 -17.08 -5.62 7.71
N ASP A 101 -18.00 -4.65 7.67
CA ASP A 101 -19.41 -4.89 7.97
C ASP A 101 -20.04 -5.69 6.82
N VAL A 102 -20.32 -6.96 7.09
CA VAL A 102 -20.83 -7.92 6.10
C VAL A 102 -22.35 -8.12 6.19
N ASP A 103 -23.06 -7.40 7.05
CA ASP A 103 -24.49 -7.60 7.28
C ASP A 103 -25.33 -7.30 6.01
N ASP A 104 -24.88 -6.33 5.20
CA ASP A 104 -25.50 -5.98 3.91
C ASP A 104 -24.86 -6.71 2.71
N CYS A 105 -23.92 -7.62 2.96
CA CYS A 105 -23.26 -8.39 1.89
C CYS A 105 -24.00 -9.70 1.59
N THR A 106 -23.90 -10.15 0.34
CA THR A 106 -24.54 -11.39 -0.11
C THR A 106 -23.49 -12.50 -0.23
N PRO A 107 -23.75 -13.73 0.28
CA PRO A 107 -22.87 -14.87 0.05
C PRO A 107 -22.65 -15.15 -1.44
N VAL A 108 -21.41 -15.44 -1.80
CA VAL A 108 -20.99 -15.74 -3.16
C VAL A 108 -20.80 -17.25 -3.33
N ASP A 109 -21.29 -17.79 -4.45
CA ASP A 109 -21.11 -19.21 -4.76
C ASP A 109 -19.63 -19.55 -5.03
N GLU A 110 -19.22 -20.76 -4.67
CA GLU A 110 -17.82 -21.19 -4.74
C GLU A 110 -17.22 -21.11 -6.14
N SER A 111 -18.06 -21.23 -7.18
CA SER A 111 -17.63 -21.10 -8.59
C SER A 111 -17.07 -19.72 -8.93
N TYR A 112 -17.40 -18.68 -8.17
CA TYR A 112 -16.94 -17.30 -8.39
C TYR A 112 -15.69 -16.94 -7.58
N GLY A 113 -15.08 -17.86 -6.82
CA GLY A 113 -13.92 -17.53 -5.99
C GLY A 113 -12.62 -17.23 -6.76
N GLY A 114 -12.55 -17.57 -8.05
CA GLY A 114 -11.38 -17.29 -8.86
C GLY A 114 -11.22 -15.80 -9.19
N THR A 115 -10.01 -15.26 -9.05
CA THR A 115 -9.71 -13.88 -9.46
C THR A 115 -9.50 -13.74 -10.98
N ALA A 116 -10.00 -12.65 -11.56
CA ALA A 116 -9.74 -12.25 -12.95
C ALA A 116 -8.33 -11.68 -13.13
N MET A 117 -7.69 -11.21 -12.05
CA MET A 117 -6.35 -10.66 -12.09
C MET A 117 -5.58 -10.92 -10.80
N THR A 118 -4.27 -11.15 -10.90
CA THR A 118 -3.42 -11.34 -9.72
C THR A 118 -3.16 -10.02 -9.00
N ALA A 119 -2.42 -10.01 -7.90
CA ALA A 119 -1.71 -8.83 -7.39
C ALA A 119 -0.56 -9.33 -6.50
N ASP A 120 0.53 -8.56 -6.38
CA ASP A 120 1.71 -8.99 -5.62
C ASP A 120 1.40 -9.19 -4.12
N PHE A 121 0.35 -8.54 -3.59
CA PHE A 121 -0.13 -8.69 -2.21
C PHE A 121 -1.25 -9.72 -2.06
N LEU A 122 -1.74 -10.30 -3.16
CA LEU A 122 -2.82 -11.28 -3.10
C LEU A 122 -2.22 -12.64 -2.70
N PRO A 123 -2.85 -13.40 -1.79
CA PRO A 123 -2.40 -14.75 -1.47
C PRO A 123 -2.31 -15.63 -2.72
N GLU A 124 -1.31 -16.52 -2.77
CA GLU A 124 -1.12 -17.45 -3.90
C GLU A 124 -2.34 -18.36 -4.10
N GLU A 125 -2.95 -18.79 -2.98
CA GLU A 125 -4.17 -19.59 -2.97
C GLU A 125 -5.31 -18.77 -2.37
N LEU A 126 -6.33 -18.50 -3.19
CA LEU A 126 -7.55 -17.84 -2.75
C LEU A 126 -8.58 -18.85 -2.26
N PRO A 127 -9.29 -18.58 -1.15
CA PRO A 127 -10.39 -19.42 -0.72
C PRO A 127 -11.53 -19.35 -1.75
N THR A 128 -12.21 -20.48 -1.94
CA THR A 128 -13.44 -20.53 -2.73
C THR A 128 -14.71 -20.49 -1.87
N LYS A 129 -14.59 -20.54 -0.55
CA LYS A 129 -15.72 -20.59 0.39
C LYS A 129 -15.68 -19.40 1.34
N GLY A 130 -16.83 -19.06 1.91
CA GLY A 130 -16.93 -17.93 2.85
C GLY A 130 -16.70 -16.58 2.16
N LEU A 131 -16.97 -16.52 0.86
CA LEU A 131 -16.90 -15.31 0.07
C LEU A 131 -18.24 -14.58 0.15
N VAL A 132 -18.17 -13.26 0.21
CA VAL A 132 -19.34 -12.38 0.10
C VAL A 132 -19.12 -11.34 -1.00
N THR A 133 -20.20 -10.69 -1.44
CA THR A 133 -20.15 -9.52 -2.30
C THR A 133 -20.94 -8.39 -1.66
N CYS A 134 -20.37 -7.19 -1.65
CA CYS A 134 -20.89 -6.06 -0.89
C CYS A 134 -21.42 -4.94 -1.80
N GLY A 135 -22.09 -5.34 -2.89
CA GLY A 135 -22.82 -4.44 -3.80
C GLY A 135 -22.02 -3.88 -4.97
N ASP A 136 -20.77 -4.27 -5.15
CA ASP A 136 -19.88 -3.79 -6.23
C ASP A 136 -19.36 -4.91 -7.15
N GLY A 137 -19.94 -6.10 -7.05
CA GLY A 137 -19.60 -7.24 -7.91
C GLY A 137 -18.25 -7.92 -7.60
N ARG A 138 -17.58 -7.54 -6.51
CA ARG A 138 -16.32 -8.17 -6.07
C ARG A 138 -16.59 -9.30 -5.09
N ALA A 139 -15.72 -10.31 -5.10
CA ALA A 139 -15.62 -11.26 -4.01
C ALA A 139 -14.79 -10.63 -2.89
N VAL A 140 -15.28 -10.72 -1.66
CA VAL A 140 -14.69 -10.15 -0.45
C VAL A 140 -14.59 -11.23 0.61
N THR A 141 -13.46 -11.28 1.30
CA THR A 141 -13.26 -12.19 2.44
C THR A 141 -12.06 -11.76 3.28
N GLU A 142 -11.96 -12.34 4.48
CA GLU A 142 -10.81 -12.19 5.36
C GLU A 142 -9.90 -13.43 5.22
N ILE A 143 -8.59 -13.20 5.07
CA ILE A 143 -7.57 -14.24 5.00
C ILE A 143 -6.45 -13.84 5.96
N ASP A 144 -6.19 -14.68 6.96
CA ASP A 144 -5.13 -14.49 7.97
C ASP A 144 -5.13 -13.11 8.65
N GLY A 145 -6.31 -12.56 8.98
CA GLY A 145 -6.44 -11.28 9.66
C GLY A 145 -6.42 -10.05 8.75
N ARG A 146 -6.39 -10.25 7.42
CA ARG A 146 -6.38 -9.18 6.41
C ARG A 146 -7.57 -9.35 5.48
N TRP A 147 -8.23 -8.26 5.15
CA TRP A 147 -9.37 -8.26 4.24
C TRP A 147 -8.90 -8.11 2.80
N TYR A 148 -9.54 -8.85 1.91
CA TYR A 148 -9.26 -8.82 0.48
C TYR A 148 -10.55 -8.67 -0.31
N GLY A 149 -10.47 -7.93 -1.40
CA GLY A 149 -11.54 -7.82 -2.39
C GLY A 149 -10.97 -7.94 -3.80
N TRP A 150 -11.60 -8.72 -4.68
CA TRP A 150 -11.14 -8.86 -6.06
C TRP A 150 -12.28 -9.01 -7.07
N THR A 151 -12.03 -8.52 -8.28
CA THR A 151 -12.85 -8.83 -9.45
C THR A 151 -12.74 -10.33 -9.76
N THR A 152 -13.88 -11.02 -9.80
CA THR A 152 -13.99 -12.44 -10.10
C THR A 152 -13.82 -12.72 -11.59
N LYS A 153 -13.43 -13.95 -11.97
CA LYS A 153 -13.30 -14.36 -13.38
C LYS A 153 -14.60 -14.21 -14.16
N ASP A 154 -15.70 -14.58 -13.52
CA ASP A 154 -17.05 -14.51 -14.07
C ASP A 154 -17.85 -13.47 -13.27
N ALA A 155 -18.76 -12.75 -13.94
CA ALA A 155 -19.62 -11.77 -13.29
C ALA A 155 -20.52 -12.43 -12.24
N ILE A 156 -20.57 -11.87 -11.03
CA ILE A 156 -21.49 -12.33 -9.98
C ILE A 156 -22.93 -11.91 -10.36
N PRO A 157 -23.89 -12.84 -10.50
CA PRO A 157 -25.24 -12.50 -10.92
C PRO A 157 -25.94 -11.50 -10.00
N GLY A 158 -26.64 -10.53 -10.58
CA GLY A 158 -27.43 -9.54 -9.84
C GLY A 158 -26.61 -8.43 -9.18
N GLN A 159 -25.31 -8.37 -9.44
CA GLN A 159 -24.42 -7.27 -9.02
C GLN A 159 -24.17 -6.31 -10.18
N ASP A 160 -23.56 -5.16 -9.87
CA ASP A 160 -23.05 -4.22 -10.88
C ASP A 160 -21.95 -4.89 -11.71
N ASP A 161 -22.29 -5.26 -12.95
CA ASP A 161 -21.38 -5.96 -13.87
C ASP A 161 -20.38 -5.01 -14.55
N THR A 162 -20.54 -3.69 -14.39
CA THR A 162 -19.62 -2.69 -14.95
C THR A 162 -18.21 -2.77 -14.35
N GLN A 163 -18.05 -3.49 -13.23
CA GLN A 163 -16.79 -3.75 -12.54
C GLN A 163 -16.19 -5.12 -12.83
N THR A 164 -16.82 -5.90 -13.73
CA THR A 164 -16.31 -7.20 -14.16
C THR A 164 -15.42 -7.04 -15.38
N MET A 165 -14.30 -7.77 -15.41
CA MET A 165 -13.48 -7.89 -16.61
C MET A 165 -14.24 -8.71 -17.66
N HIS A 166 -14.83 -8.06 -18.65
CA HIS A 166 -15.37 -8.76 -19.81
C HIS A 166 -14.20 -9.20 -20.69
N GLY A 167 -13.92 -10.51 -20.68
CA GLY A 167 -12.85 -11.08 -21.48
C GLY A 167 -12.99 -10.69 -22.95
N THR A 168 -11.96 -10.09 -23.52
CA THR A 168 -11.67 -10.31 -24.93
C THR A 168 -11.23 -11.75 -25.08
N GLU A 169 -12.06 -12.54 -25.75
CA GLU A 169 -11.72 -13.84 -26.31
C GLU A 169 -10.34 -13.76 -27.00
N HIS A 170 -9.41 -14.63 -26.62
CA HIS A 170 -8.21 -14.94 -27.40
C HIS A 170 -8.14 -16.45 -27.60
#